data_AF-P47366-F1
#
_entry.id   AF-P47366-F1
#
_cell.length_a   1.000
_cell.length_b   1.000
_cell.length_c   1.000
_cell.angle_alpha   90.00
_cell.angle_beta   90.00
_cell.angle_gamma   90.00
#
_symmetry.space_group_name_H-M   'P 1'
#
loop_
_entity.id
_entity.type
_entity.pdbx_description
1 polymer ?
#
loop_
_entity_poly.entity_id
_entity_poly.type
_entity_poly.pdbx_seq_one_letter_code
_entity_poly.pdbx_strand_id
1 'polypeptide(L)'
;MTMWQFKSYFKHHLVFWKDRFLHSSEKQMQRRSILSSVVLIILSFLISFLLIISIPGGRGASFFALFTKLFLDNTNTENFLRQIAIYILAGLAFSFCMSVGIFNIGISGQMMAGAIFGFLMILKVFPSSFRPGFGGQIITVLLMVIGSVSVAVVVATLKIFFKVNEVVSAIMLNWIVVLISAYLVETYIKDNSGGTAQFFSLPLPDEFALYNFSPLTKKFGWLASLIIAFISVIIVAVVLKYTVFGHKLKSIGSSVFGSQAMGFNVRKYQFLSFIISGILSGLLATVVYTASTEKVLTFNNVGDSAISAVPATGFDGIAIGLIALNNPFRIVIVSVLIAFVNIGARPANLNPNTASLVLGIMMYFAALYNLMVYFKPWRYLVKLNIGKINLTTYETYENKLAANLEWLSFQRFLSKQKKKNDKTKFNWFDTSLFEQYAKNKQEIVQEYHHNCATNLIAWWLNAIQSGNIKPSTTFKLEFVNFKHQQKFVLNWFKNESESLRDFQSQFERINKLVEREFVK
;
A
#
# COMPACT_ATOMS: atom_id res chain seq x y z
N MET A 1 24.46 32.40 23.35
CA MET A 1 23.21 31.83 22.77
C MET A 1 22.03 32.18 23.69
N THR A 2 20.88 32.58 23.15
CA THR A 2 19.73 33.11 23.91
C THR A 2 18.67 32.03 24.22
N MET A 3 17.80 32.27 25.21
CA MET A 3 16.64 31.43 25.63
C MET A 3 15.86 30.78 24.48
N TRP A 4 15.83 31.44 23.32
CA TRP A 4 15.18 30.97 22.11
C TRP A 4 15.70 29.61 21.65
N GLN A 5 17.01 29.35 21.72
CA GLN A 5 17.58 28.07 21.30
C GLN A 5 17.18 26.91 22.23
N PHE A 6 17.02 27.16 23.53
CA PHE A 6 16.64 26.13 24.49
C PHE A 6 15.12 25.86 24.50
N LYS A 7 14.30 26.92 24.35
CA LYS A 7 12.83 26.79 24.16
C LYS A 7 12.52 26.06 22.85
N SER A 8 13.33 26.31 21.82
CA SER A 8 13.35 25.54 20.58
C SER A 8 13.67 24.06 20.87
N TYR A 9 14.74 23.71 21.60
CA TYR A 9 15.10 22.32 21.95
C TYR A 9 13.99 21.50 22.63
N PHE A 10 13.21 22.09 23.55
CA PHE A 10 12.10 21.37 24.21
C PHE A 10 10.86 21.22 23.32
N LYS A 11 10.51 22.24 22.52
CA LYS A 11 9.44 22.14 21.51
C LYS A 11 9.80 21.08 20.46
N HIS A 12 11.08 21.00 20.13
CA HIS A 12 11.71 19.96 19.35
C HIS A 12 11.49 18.57 19.98
N HIS A 13 11.82 18.32 21.25
CA HIS A 13 11.65 17.00 21.86
C HIS A 13 10.21 16.44 21.79
N LEU A 14 9.19 17.30 21.92
CA LEU A 14 7.77 16.90 21.80
C LEU A 14 7.39 16.52 20.37
N VAL A 15 7.93 17.23 19.36
CA VAL A 15 7.84 16.83 17.94
C VAL A 15 8.61 15.52 17.69
N PHE A 16 9.74 15.31 18.39
CA PHE A 16 10.56 14.10 18.27
C PHE A 16 9.97 12.86 18.95
N TRP A 17 9.11 13.01 19.95
CA TRP A 17 8.32 11.88 20.45
C TRP A 17 7.38 11.34 19.37
N LYS A 18 6.74 12.25 18.60
CA LYS A 18 5.96 11.88 17.41
C LYS A 18 6.83 11.34 16.27
N ASP A 19 8.03 11.86 16.10
CA ASP A 19 8.96 11.40 15.05
C ASP A 19 9.58 10.02 15.36
N ARG A 20 9.74 9.66 16.65
CA ARG A 20 10.12 8.31 17.08
C ARG A 20 9.05 7.28 16.74
N PHE A 21 7.77 7.69 16.73
CA PHE A 21 6.68 6.87 16.19
C PHE A 21 6.89 6.59 14.69
N LEU A 22 7.55 7.51 13.97
CA LEU A 22 7.78 7.49 12.51
C LEU A 22 9.17 7.00 12.07
N HIS A 23 10.20 6.90 12.92
CA HIS A 23 11.58 6.51 12.52
C HIS A 23 12.19 5.37 13.36
N SER A 24 12.36 4.19 12.76
CA SER A 24 13.00 3.02 13.39
C SER A 24 13.28 1.90 12.35
N SER A 25 14.33 1.11 12.61
CA SER A 25 15.06 0.16 11.74
C SER A 25 14.24 -0.70 10.77
N GLU A 26 14.82 -1.08 9.62
CA GLU A 26 14.26 -1.87 8.50
C GLU A 26 13.27 -2.99 8.83
N LYS A 27 13.49 -3.79 9.89
CA LYS A 27 12.51 -4.83 10.31
C LYS A 27 11.16 -4.24 10.76
N GLN A 28 11.14 -2.97 11.16
CA GLN A 28 9.92 -2.20 11.42
C GLN A 28 9.33 -1.58 10.15
N MET A 29 10.03 -1.49 9.02
CA MET A 29 9.50 -0.92 7.77
C MET A 29 8.34 -1.76 7.21
N GLN A 30 8.44 -3.11 7.28
CA GLN A 30 7.33 -4.00 6.89
C GLN A 30 6.14 -3.93 7.87
N ARG A 31 6.41 -3.93 9.18
CA ARG A 31 5.34 -3.77 10.21
C ARG A 31 4.64 -2.42 10.06
N ARG A 32 5.42 -1.36 9.81
CA ARG A 32 4.90 -0.01 9.57
C ARG A 32 4.12 0.04 8.29
N SER A 33 4.60 -0.59 7.23
CA SER A 33 3.88 -0.64 5.97
C SER A 33 2.49 -1.26 6.12
N ILE A 34 2.40 -2.36 6.88
CA ILE A 34 1.12 -2.97 7.24
C ILE A 34 0.29 -2.01 8.10
N LEU A 35 0.86 -1.45 9.16
CA LEU A 35 0.18 -0.52 10.06
C LEU A 35 -0.35 0.71 9.30
N SER A 36 0.41 1.28 8.38
CA SER A 36 0.00 2.42 7.57
C SER A 36 -1.08 2.06 6.58
N SER A 37 -1.00 0.89 5.93
CA SER A 37 -2.10 0.41 5.08
C SER A 37 -3.38 0.22 5.90
N VAL A 38 -3.29 -0.38 7.09
CA VAL A 38 -4.44 -0.55 8.00
C VAL A 38 -4.99 0.80 8.46
N VAL A 39 -4.14 1.74 8.88
CA VAL A 39 -4.57 3.09 9.28
C VAL A 39 -5.24 3.82 8.13
N LEU A 40 -4.76 3.67 6.89
CA LEU A 40 -5.37 4.32 5.72
C LEU A 40 -6.67 3.67 5.28
N ILE A 41 -6.79 2.34 5.43
CA ILE A 41 -8.05 1.63 5.27
C ILE A 41 -9.06 2.15 6.30
N ILE A 42 -8.67 2.26 7.58
CA ILE A 42 -9.53 2.81 8.64
C ILE A 42 -9.91 4.26 8.35
N LEU A 43 -8.96 5.11 7.96
CA LEU A 43 -9.22 6.50 7.58
C LEU A 43 -10.17 6.58 6.40
N SER A 44 -10.00 5.72 5.40
CA SER A 44 -10.92 5.67 4.27
C SER A 44 -12.32 5.26 4.70
N PHE A 45 -12.46 4.27 5.59
CA PHE A 45 -13.75 3.89 6.14
C PHE A 45 -14.38 5.01 6.96
N LEU A 46 -13.59 5.72 7.78
CA LEU A 46 -14.05 6.86 8.57
C LEU A 46 -14.53 8.02 7.68
N ILE A 47 -13.79 8.34 6.61
CA ILE A 47 -14.18 9.39 5.66
C ILE A 47 -15.43 8.97 4.89
N SER A 48 -15.49 7.71 4.45
CA SER A 48 -16.66 7.15 3.79
C SER A 48 -17.90 7.18 4.70
N PHE A 49 -17.74 6.85 5.99
CA PHE A 49 -18.78 6.92 7.00
C PHE A 49 -19.26 8.36 7.22
N LEU A 50 -18.34 9.32 7.37
CA LEU A 50 -18.67 10.74 7.51
C LEU A 50 -19.40 11.28 6.28
N LEU A 51 -19.00 10.86 5.08
CA LEU A 51 -19.66 11.26 3.84
C LEU A 51 -21.08 10.68 3.73
N ILE A 52 -21.28 9.41 4.09
CA ILE A 52 -22.61 8.81 4.10
C ILE A 52 -23.53 9.54 5.07
N ILE A 53 -23.04 9.94 6.25
CA ILE A 53 -23.82 10.73 7.22
C ILE A 53 -24.12 12.14 6.68
N SER A 54 -23.23 12.70 5.86
CA SER A 54 -23.40 14.04 5.29
C SER A 54 -24.44 14.09 4.17
N ILE A 55 -24.82 12.95 3.57
CA ILE A 55 -25.87 12.90 2.54
C ILE A 55 -27.24 13.11 3.22
N PRO A 56 -28.13 13.97 2.69
CA PRO A 56 -29.47 14.15 3.23
C PRO A 56 -30.23 12.81 3.30
N GLY A 57 -30.58 12.36 4.50
CA GLY A 57 -31.22 11.05 4.75
C GLY A 57 -30.26 9.90 5.05
N GLY A 58 -28.94 10.13 5.00
CA GLY A 58 -27.90 9.17 5.32
C GLY A 58 -27.85 8.83 6.80
N ARG A 59 -28.45 7.70 7.19
CA ARG A 59 -28.27 7.15 8.54
C ARG A 59 -26.91 6.49 8.62
N GLY A 60 -26.12 6.71 9.67
CA GLY A 60 -24.88 5.96 9.91
C GLY A 60 -25.07 4.43 9.90
N ALA A 61 -26.29 3.97 10.17
CA ALA A 61 -26.71 2.57 10.02
C ALA A 61 -26.56 2.03 8.58
N SER A 62 -26.67 2.86 7.54
CA SER A 62 -26.50 2.45 6.14
C SER A 62 -25.06 2.05 5.82
N PHE A 63 -24.08 2.63 6.50
CA PHE A 63 -22.68 2.18 6.40
C PHE A 63 -22.50 0.80 7.03
N PHE A 64 -23.08 0.55 8.22
CA PHE A 64 -23.03 -0.79 8.82
C PHE A 64 -23.81 -1.82 7.99
N ALA A 65 -24.87 -1.39 7.31
CA ALA A 65 -25.64 -2.24 6.40
C ALA A 65 -24.80 -2.80 5.24
N LEU A 66 -23.69 -2.14 4.85
CA LEU A 66 -22.72 -2.66 3.87
C LEU A 66 -22.14 -4.00 4.29
N PHE A 67 -21.99 -4.25 5.59
CA PHE A 67 -21.34 -5.44 6.12
C PHE A 67 -22.34 -6.48 6.63
N THR A 68 -23.57 -6.06 6.97
CA THR A 68 -24.55 -6.96 7.60
C THR A 68 -25.61 -7.45 6.62
N LYS A 69 -26.17 -6.59 5.77
CA LYS A 69 -27.32 -6.94 4.94
C LYS A 69 -27.01 -7.92 3.82
N LEU A 70 -25.75 -8.03 3.41
CA LEU A 70 -25.34 -9.00 2.38
C LEU A 70 -25.53 -10.45 2.82
N PHE A 71 -25.49 -10.73 4.13
CA PHE A 71 -25.62 -12.08 4.69
C PHE A 71 -27.07 -12.49 4.96
N LEU A 72 -28.03 -11.58 4.74
CA LEU A 72 -29.46 -11.88 4.92
C LEU A 72 -29.99 -12.76 3.79
N ASP A 73 -29.48 -12.57 2.57
CA ASP A 73 -29.86 -13.36 1.41
C ASP A 73 -28.69 -14.26 0.96
N ASN A 74 -28.99 -15.54 0.75
CA ASN A 74 -27.99 -16.49 0.24
C ASN A 74 -27.44 -16.07 -1.12
N THR A 75 -28.27 -15.52 -2.00
CA THR A 75 -27.84 -15.05 -3.34
C THR A 75 -26.85 -13.89 -3.26
N ASN A 76 -27.04 -12.95 -2.33
CA ASN A 76 -26.11 -11.85 -2.09
C ASN A 76 -24.79 -12.37 -1.51
N THR A 77 -24.85 -13.35 -0.62
CA THR A 77 -23.67 -14.02 -0.05
C THR A 77 -22.87 -14.77 -1.12
N GLU A 78 -23.54 -15.51 -2.01
CA GLU A 78 -22.91 -16.21 -3.13
C GLU A 78 -22.21 -15.22 -4.10
N ASN A 79 -22.89 -14.13 -4.44
CA ASN A 79 -22.32 -13.07 -5.27
C ASN A 79 -21.11 -12.42 -4.57
N PHE A 80 -21.20 -12.15 -3.27
CA PHE A 80 -20.11 -11.61 -2.45
C PHE A 80 -18.88 -12.51 -2.49
N LEU A 81 -19.05 -13.81 -2.26
CA LEU A 81 -17.96 -14.79 -2.29
C LEU A 81 -17.35 -14.91 -3.69
N ARG A 82 -18.16 -14.90 -4.75
CA ARG A 82 -17.66 -14.86 -6.13
C ARG A 82 -16.85 -13.60 -6.41
N GLN A 83 -17.30 -12.44 -5.95
CA GLN A 83 -16.61 -11.17 -6.17
C GLN A 83 -15.26 -11.10 -5.46
N ILE A 84 -15.14 -11.70 -4.28
CA ILE A 84 -13.84 -11.89 -3.62
C ILE A 84 -12.89 -12.64 -4.56
N ALA A 85 -13.34 -13.74 -5.17
CA ALA A 85 -12.52 -14.50 -6.12
C ALA A 85 -12.10 -13.66 -7.34
N ILE A 86 -13.02 -12.90 -7.93
CA ILE A 86 -12.74 -11.97 -9.05
C ILE A 86 -11.64 -10.99 -8.65
N TYR A 87 -11.78 -10.34 -7.50
CA TYR A 87 -10.82 -9.36 -7.01
C TYR A 87 -9.47 -9.95 -6.64
N ILE A 88 -9.43 -11.17 -6.12
CA ILE A 88 -8.18 -11.88 -5.85
C ILE A 88 -7.44 -12.13 -7.17
N LEU A 89 -8.11 -12.69 -8.18
CA LEU A 89 -7.48 -13.01 -9.46
C LEU A 89 -7.03 -11.75 -10.20
N ALA A 90 -7.81 -10.68 -10.18
CA ALA A 90 -7.46 -9.39 -10.78
C ALA A 90 -6.22 -8.79 -10.12
N GLY A 91 -6.20 -8.77 -8.79
CA GLY A 91 -5.06 -8.30 -8.00
C GLY A 91 -3.81 -9.14 -8.23
N LEU A 92 -3.93 -10.46 -8.27
CA LEU A 92 -2.81 -11.37 -8.53
C LEU A 92 -2.22 -11.16 -9.93
N ALA A 93 -3.06 -11.03 -10.96
CA ALA A 93 -2.60 -10.78 -12.33
C ALA A 93 -1.75 -9.52 -12.41
N PHE A 94 -2.22 -8.42 -11.81
CA PHE A 94 -1.46 -7.17 -11.73
C PHE A 94 -0.17 -7.32 -10.91
N SER A 95 -0.28 -7.85 -9.69
CA SER A 95 0.85 -7.95 -8.77
C SER A 95 1.95 -8.88 -9.26
N PHE A 96 1.62 -9.88 -10.08
CA PHE A 96 2.62 -10.74 -10.70
C PHE A 96 3.50 -9.97 -11.68
N CYS A 97 2.92 -9.17 -12.57
CA CYS A 97 3.69 -8.30 -13.47
C CYS A 97 4.52 -7.26 -12.71
N MET A 98 3.94 -6.67 -11.66
CA MET A 98 4.66 -5.73 -10.81
C MET A 98 5.86 -6.34 -10.09
N SER A 99 5.92 -7.66 -9.90
CA SER A 99 7.08 -8.32 -9.30
C SER A 99 8.37 -8.19 -10.13
N VAL A 100 8.25 -7.94 -11.45
CA VAL A 100 9.36 -7.66 -12.38
C VAL A 100 9.47 -6.16 -12.71
N GLY A 101 8.68 -5.32 -12.06
CA GLY A 101 8.66 -3.88 -12.31
C GLY A 101 7.94 -3.47 -13.59
N ILE A 102 7.02 -4.29 -14.11
CA ILE A 102 6.19 -3.96 -15.28
C ILE A 102 4.77 -3.63 -14.83
N PHE A 103 4.23 -2.52 -15.34
CA PHE A 103 2.89 -2.05 -14.97
C PHE A 103 1.84 -2.54 -15.98
N ASN A 104 1.17 -3.66 -15.70
CA ASN A 104 0.17 -4.23 -16.61
C ASN A 104 -1.25 -3.63 -16.38
N ILE A 105 -1.66 -2.69 -17.24
CA ILE A 105 -3.04 -2.15 -17.28
C ILE A 105 -3.95 -2.96 -18.22
N GLY A 106 -3.39 -3.95 -18.92
CA GLY A 106 -4.07 -4.71 -19.97
C GLY A 106 -5.00 -5.82 -19.46
N ILE A 107 -5.21 -5.93 -18.14
CA ILE A 107 -5.93 -7.06 -17.53
C ILE A 107 -7.38 -7.10 -18.01
N SER A 108 -8.04 -5.94 -18.14
CA SER A 108 -9.42 -5.86 -18.65
C SER A 108 -9.52 -6.38 -20.09
N GLY A 109 -8.60 -5.99 -20.97
CA GLY A 109 -8.54 -6.47 -22.35
C GLY A 109 -8.16 -7.94 -22.43
N GLN A 110 -7.19 -8.40 -21.65
CA GLN A 110 -6.83 -9.82 -21.57
C GLN A 110 -8.02 -10.68 -21.12
N MET A 111 -8.73 -10.24 -20.07
CA MET A 111 -9.94 -10.90 -19.59
C MET A 111 -11.00 -10.99 -20.70
N MET A 112 -11.28 -9.85 -21.35
CA MET A 112 -12.30 -9.74 -22.38
C MET A 112 -11.96 -10.64 -23.58
N ALA A 113 -10.71 -10.62 -24.06
CA ALA A 113 -10.23 -11.51 -25.13
C ALA A 113 -10.38 -12.99 -24.78
N GLY A 114 -10.04 -13.36 -23.55
CA GLY A 114 -10.27 -14.72 -23.04
C GLY A 114 -11.74 -15.11 -23.09
N ALA A 115 -12.61 -14.22 -22.59
CA ALA A 115 -14.04 -14.45 -22.57
C ALA A 115 -14.62 -14.68 -23.97
N ILE A 116 -14.36 -13.79 -24.93
CA ILE A 116 -14.89 -13.92 -26.30
C ILE A 116 -14.36 -15.16 -26.98
N PHE A 117 -13.05 -15.44 -26.85
CA PHE A 117 -12.46 -16.61 -27.46
C PHE A 117 -13.09 -17.90 -26.91
N GLY A 118 -13.28 -17.98 -25.59
CA GLY A 118 -14.00 -19.08 -24.96
C GLY A 118 -15.43 -19.23 -25.49
N PHE A 119 -16.21 -18.14 -25.49
CA PHE A 119 -17.61 -18.15 -25.96
C PHE A 119 -17.71 -18.53 -27.43
N LEU A 120 -16.92 -17.92 -28.31
CA LEU A 120 -16.94 -18.23 -29.76
C LEU A 120 -16.59 -19.68 -30.03
N MET A 121 -15.52 -20.19 -29.42
CA MET A 121 -15.10 -21.58 -29.63
C MET A 121 -16.17 -22.55 -29.13
N ILE A 122 -16.72 -22.35 -27.93
CA ILE A 122 -17.74 -23.22 -27.36
C ILE A 122 -19.04 -23.20 -28.18
N LEU A 123 -19.49 -22.01 -28.62
CA LEU A 123 -20.78 -21.87 -29.29
C LEU A 123 -20.77 -22.20 -30.79
N LYS A 124 -19.61 -22.09 -31.46
CA LYS A 124 -19.51 -22.31 -32.91
C LYS A 124 -18.74 -23.55 -33.31
N VAL A 125 -17.73 -23.95 -32.54
CA VAL A 125 -16.83 -25.04 -32.94
C VAL A 125 -17.24 -26.36 -32.30
N PHE A 126 -17.69 -26.36 -31.05
CA PHE A 126 -18.19 -27.57 -30.41
C PHE A 126 -19.63 -27.87 -30.86
N PRO A 127 -19.92 -29.10 -31.35
CA PRO A 127 -21.26 -29.45 -31.76
C PRO A 127 -22.20 -29.48 -30.55
N SER A 128 -23.46 -29.09 -30.75
CA SER A 128 -24.48 -29.05 -29.68
C SER A 128 -24.78 -30.41 -29.05
N SER A 129 -24.40 -31.50 -29.72
CA SER A 129 -24.45 -32.89 -29.23
C SER A 129 -23.26 -33.26 -28.35
N PHE A 130 -22.14 -32.54 -28.44
CA PHE A 130 -20.99 -32.78 -27.58
C PHE A 130 -21.28 -32.20 -26.21
N ARG A 131 -21.63 -33.11 -25.31
CA ARG A 131 -21.99 -32.82 -23.93
C ARG A 131 -20.94 -33.36 -22.96
N PRO A 132 -19.78 -32.69 -22.80
CA PRO A 132 -18.69 -33.20 -21.99
C PRO A 132 -18.97 -33.01 -20.50
N GLY A 133 -19.92 -33.74 -19.92
CA GLY A 133 -20.31 -33.73 -18.49
C GLY A 133 -19.47 -32.86 -17.52
N PHE A 134 -18.56 -33.47 -16.75
CA PHE A 134 -17.65 -32.76 -15.83
C PHE A 134 -16.37 -32.19 -16.50
N GLY A 135 -16.17 -32.42 -17.81
CA GLY A 135 -14.97 -32.01 -18.54
C GLY A 135 -15.11 -30.66 -19.26
N GLY A 136 -16.33 -30.23 -19.56
CA GLY A 136 -16.63 -29.01 -20.30
C GLY A 136 -16.07 -27.77 -19.63
N GLN A 137 -16.13 -27.69 -18.30
CA GLN A 137 -15.63 -26.55 -17.54
C GLN A 137 -14.11 -26.41 -17.65
N ILE A 138 -13.37 -27.52 -17.74
CA ILE A 138 -11.91 -27.51 -17.94
C ILE A 138 -11.59 -26.97 -19.33
N ILE A 139 -12.35 -27.38 -20.34
CA ILE A 139 -12.21 -26.87 -21.71
C ILE A 139 -12.43 -25.36 -21.73
N THR A 140 -13.48 -24.87 -21.05
CA THR A 140 -13.76 -23.43 -20.93
C THR A 140 -12.59 -22.67 -20.29
N VAL A 141 -12.05 -23.17 -19.18
CA VAL A 141 -10.88 -22.56 -18.52
C VAL A 141 -9.70 -22.48 -19.48
N LEU A 142 -9.39 -23.56 -20.19
CA LEU A 142 -8.25 -23.62 -21.11
C LEU A 142 -8.43 -22.65 -22.28
N LEU A 143 -9.61 -22.62 -22.90
CA LEU A 143 -9.90 -21.70 -24.00
C LEU A 143 -9.79 -20.25 -23.54
N MET A 144 -10.39 -19.89 -22.40
CA MET A 144 -10.32 -18.52 -21.90
C MET A 144 -8.88 -18.12 -21.53
N VAL A 145 -8.09 -19.04 -20.97
CA VAL A 145 -6.65 -18.81 -20.73
C VAL A 145 -5.90 -18.57 -22.04
N ILE A 146 -6.15 -19.36 -23.09
CA ILE A 146 -5.50 -19.17 -24.40
C ILE A 146 -5.84 -17.80 -24.97
N GLY A 147 -7.12 -17.41 -24.95
CA GLY A 147 -7.56 -16.10 -25.45
C GLY A 147 -6.93 -14.95 -24.67
N SER A 148 -6.84 -15.04 -23.33
CA SER A 148 -6.21 -14.01 -22.50
C SER A 148 -4.69 -13.93 -22.67
N VAL A 149 -4.02 -15.06 -22.82
CA VAL A 149 -2.57 -15.12 -23.06
C VAL A 149 -2.24 -14.53 -24.43
N SER A 150 -3.08 -14.71 -25.45
CA SER A 150 -2.83 -14.16 -26.78
C SER A 150 -2.61 -12.64 -26.75
N VAL A 151 -3.48 -11.90 -26.05
CA VAL A 151 -3.35 -10.44 -25.88
C VAL A 151 -2.16 -10.08 -24.99
N ALA A 152 -1.91 -10.85 -23.93
CA ALA A 152 -0.75 -10.63 -23.08
C ALA A 152 0.57 -10.76 -23.86
N VAL A 153 0.66 -11.71 -24.78
CA VAL A 153 1.80 -11.91 -25.67
C VAL A 153 1.98 -10.73 -26.62
N VAL A 154 0.90 -10.15 -27.15
CA VAL A 154 0.98 -8.95 -28.00
C VAL A 154 1.58 -7.78 -27.22
N VAL A 155 1.06 -7.47 -26.02
CA VAL A 155 1.61 -6.40 -25.15
C VAL A 155 3.09 -6.67 -24.83
N ALA A 156 3.42 -7.91 -24.48
CA ALA A 156 4.79 -8.30 -24.15
C ALA A 156 5.74 -8.13 -25.34
N THR A 157 5.30 -8.50 -26.54
CA THR A 157 6.08 -8.39 -27.78
C THR A 157 6.35 -6.93 -28.12
N LEU A 158 5.32 -6.07 -28.03
CA LEU A 158 5.44 -4.62 -28.24
C LEU A 158 6.44 -3.99 -27.26
N LYS A 159 6.40 -4.37 -25.99
CA LYS A 159 7.37 -3.89 -25.00
C LYS A 159 8.78 -4.36 -25.31
N ILE A 160 8.98 -5.64 -25.60
CA ILE A 160 10.32 -6.26 -25.56
C ILE A 160 11.07 -6.08 -26.87
N PHE A 161 10.39 -6.21 -28.00
CA PHE A 161 11.02 -6.11 -29.32
C PHE A 161 10.95 -4.69 -29.87
N PHE A 162 9.79 -4.03 -29.73
CA PHE A 162 9.58 -2.69 -30.26
C PHE A 162 9.88 -1.58 -29.24
N LYS A 163 10.19 -1.92 -27.98
CA LYS A 163 10.47 -0.96 -26.90
C LYS A 163 9.34 0.05 -26.67
N VAL A 164 8.10 -0.33 -26.98
CA VAL A 164 6.92 0.49 -26.73
C VAL A 164 6.60 0.44 -25.24
N ASN A 165 6.16 1.57 -24.67
CA ASN A 165 5.72 1.62 -23.28
C ASN A 165 4.52 0.66 -23.07
N GLU A 166 4.63 -0.25 -22.10
CA GLU A 166 3.57 -1.21 -21.78
C GLU A 166 2.25 -0.54 -21.39
N VAL A 167 2.29 0.64 -20.77
CA VAL A 167 1.09 1.31 -20.27
C VAL A 167 0.28 1.82 -21.45
N VAL A 168 0.92 2.51 -22.39
CA VAL A 168 0.26 3.07 -23.57
C VAL A 168 -0.28 1.96 -24.46
N SER A 169 0.55 0.95 -24.74
CA SER A 169 0.13 -0.19 -25.56
C SER A 169 -1.01 -1.00 -24.93
N ALA A 170 -0.98 -1.23 -23.61
CA ALA A 170 -2.04 -1.94 -22.91
C ALA A 170 -3.37 -1.17 -22.88
N ILE A 171 -3.34 0.16 -22.69
CA ILE A 171 -4.54 1.00 -22.74
C ILE A 171 -5.18 0.92 -24.13
N MET A 172 -4.38 1.04 -25.19
CA MET A 172 -4.88 0.95 -26.57
C MET A 172 -5.42 -0.45 -26.88
N LEU A 173 -4.71 -1.50 -26.46
CA LEU A 173 -5.15 -2.88 -26.68
C LEU A 173 -6.44 -3.23 -25.91
N ASN A 174 -6.66 -2.66 -24.73
CA ASN A 174 -7.94 -2.83 -24.02
C ASN A 174 -9.11 -2.36 -24.90
N TRP A 175 -9.01 -1.19 -25.53
CA TRP A 175 -10.05 -0.67 -26.41
C TRP A 175 -10.20 -1.48 -27.70
N ILE A 176 -9.08 -1.84 -28.35
CA ILE A 176 -9.10 -2.66 -29.56
C ILE A 176 -9.83 -3.99 -29.28
N VAL A 177 -9.51 -4.65 -28.17
CA VAL A 177 -10.17 -5.91 -27.79
C VAL A 177 -11.65 -5.70 -27.52
N VAL A 178 -12.04 -4.63 -26.82
CA VAL A 178 -13.45 -4.35 -26.56
C VAL A 178 -14.23 -4.09 -27.85
N LEU A 179 -13.67 -3.37 -28.82
CA LEU A 179 -14.33 -3.12 -30.10
C LEU A 179 -14.44 -4.39 -30.94
N ILE A 180 -13.37 -5.19 -31.03
CA ILE A 180 -13.39 -6.49 -31.71
C ILE A 180 -14.39 -7.43 -31.02
N SER A 181 -14.47 -7.38 -29.69
CA SER A 181 -15.40 -8.21 -28.91
C SER A 181 -16.85 -7.94 -29.23
N ALA A 182 -17.23 -6.66 -29.26
CA ALA A 182 -18.58 -6.22 -29.56
C ALA A 182 -18.95 -6.64 -30.98
N TYR A 183 -18.07 -6.40 -31.95
CA TYR A 183 -18.28 -6.82 -33.33
C TYR A 183 -18.47 -8.33 -33.49
N LEU A 184 -17.61 -9.15 -32.87
CA LEU A 184 -17.69 -10.61 -32.96
C LEU A 184 -18.96 -11.16 -32.30
N VAL A 185 -19.36 -10.59 -31.17
CA VAL A 185 -20.57 -11.01 -30.47
C VAL A 185 -21.80 -10.64 -31.29
N GLU A 186 -21.87 -9.41 -31.80
CA GLU A 186 -22.98 -8.93 -32.61
C GLU A 186 -23.16 -9.75 -33.90
N THR A 187 -22.04 -10.11 -34.55
CA THR A 187 -22.06 -10.79 -35.84
C THR A 187 -22.33 -12.29 -35.71
N TYR A 188 -21.73 -12.97 -34.72
CA TYR A 188 -21.70 -14.44 -34.71
C TYR A 188 -22.55 -15.08 -33.61
N ILE A 189 -22.62 -14.49 -32.43
CA ILE A 189 -23.19 -15.14 -31.23
C ILE A 189 -24.23 -14.27 -30.52
N LYS A 190 -24.84 -13.31 -31.21
CA LYS A 190 -25.87 -12.43 -30.66
C LYS A 190 -27.13 -13.23 -30.31
N ASP A 191 -27.64 -13.01 -29.10
CA ASP A 191 -28.98 -13.43 -28.74
C ASP A 191 -29.98 -12.36 -29.20
N ASN A 192 -30.90 -12.75 -30.08
CA ASN A 192 -31.93 -11.86 -30.63
C ASN A 192 -33.09 -11.62 -29.65
N SER A 193 -33.06 -12.20 -28.45
CA SER A 193 -34.08 -11.99 -27.42
C SER A 193 -33.97 -10.66 -26.66
N GLY A 194 -32.83 -9.96 -26.78
CA GLY A 194 -32.55 -8.71 -26.05
C GLY A 194 -33.24 -7.44 -26.59
N GLY A 195 -33.42 -6.45 -25.71
CA GLY A 195 -33.97 -5.13 -26.05
C GLY A 195 -33.01 -4.22 -26.84
N THR A 196 -33.49 -3.05 -27.26
CA THR A 196 -32.75 -2.13 -28.16
C THR A 196 -31.50 -1.49 -27.55
N ALA A 197 -31.37 -1.44 -26.22
CA ALA A 197 -30.29 -0.70 -25.53
C ALA A 197 -29.04 -1.55 -25.22
N GLN A 198 -29.16 -2.89 -25.15
CA GLN A 198 -28.06 -3.80 -24.88
C GLN A 198 -28.24 -5.09 -25.67
N PHE A 199 -27.14 -5.62 -26.21
CA PHE A 199 -27.13 -6.96 -26.79
C PHE A 199 -26.31 -7.90 -25.94
N PHE A 200 -26.72 -9.15 -26.02
CA PHE A 200 -26.20 -10.24 -25.24
C PHE A 200 -25.62 -11.28 -26.18
N SER A 201 -24.57 -11.96 -25.77
CA SER A 201 -24.22 -13.22 -26.40
C SER A 201 -25.26 -14.29 -26.06
N LEU A 202 -25.32 -15.35 -26.86
CA LEU A 202 -25.96 -16.60 -26.44
C LEU A 202 -25.33 -17.08 -25.13
N PRO A 203 -26.13 -17.62 -24.19
CA PRO A 203 -25.60 -18.14 -22.92
C PRO A 203 -24.75 -19.38 -23.17
N LEU A 204 -23.70 -19.57 -22.37
CA LEU A 204 -22.97 -20.84 -22.42
C LEU A 204 -23.89 -22.01 -22.05
N PRO A 205 -23.75 -23.16 -22.72
CA PRO A 205 -24.37 -24.38 -22.27
C PRO A 205 -23.93 -24.71 -20.85
N ASP A 206 -24.85 -25.26 -20.05
CA ASP A 206 -24.67 -25.48 -18.61
C ASP A 206 -23.42 -26.31 -18.26
N GLU A 207 -23.02 -27.23 -19.13
CA GLU A 207 -21.89 -28.14 -18.93
C GLU A 207 -20.52 -27.47 -19.11
N PHE A 208 -20.48 -26.36 -19.83
CA PHE A 208 -19.26 -25.56 -20.00
C PHE A 208 -19.14 -24.46 -18.93
N ALA A 209 -20.22 -24.18 -18.20
CA ALA A 209 -20.26 -23.11 -17.20
C ALA A 209 -19.81 -23.61 -15.82
N LEU A 210 -18.95 -22.83 -15.14
CA LEU A 210 -18.57 -23.09 -13.75
C LEU A 210 -19.77 -23.04 -12.78
N TYR A 211 -20.85 -22.35 -13.16
CA TYR A 211 -22.06 -22.23 -12.35
C TYR A 211 -22.68 -23.60 -12.00
N ASN A 212 -22.61 -24.57 -12.92
CA ASN A 212 -23.12 -25.94 -12.74
C ASN A 212 -21.96 -26.93 -12.66
N PHE A 213 -21.15 -26.82 -11.62
CA PHE A 213 -20.02 -27.73 -11.41
C PHE A 213 -20.45 -29.19 -11.19
N SER A 214 -21.66 -29.43 -10.66
CA SER A 214 -22.20 -30.78 -10.41
C SER A 214 -23.68 -30.87 -10.81
N PRO A 215 -24.13 -31.95 -11.47
CA PRO A 215 -25.55 -32.18 -11.78
C PRO A 215 -26.40 -32.33 -10.52
N LEU A 216 -25.81 -32.75 -9.39
CA LEU A 216 -26.51 -32.99 -8.12
C LEU A 216 -26.87 -31.69 -7.39
N THR A 217 -26.18 -30.59 -7.67
CA THR A 217 -26.31 -29.34 -6.91
C THR A 217 -26.07 -28.13 -7.80
N LYS A 218 -27.16 -27.62 -8.39
CA LYS A 218 -27.18 -26.32 -9.06
C LYS A 218 -26.76 -25.23 -8.05
N LYS A 219 -26.03 -24.19 -8.48
CA LYS A 219 -25.60 -22.99 -7.70
C LYS A 219 -24.24 -23.06 -6.97
N PHE A 220 -23.22 -23.73 -7.53
CA PHE A 220 -21.86 -23.75 -6.95
C PHE A 220 -20.82 -22.85 -7.65
N GLY A 221 -21.25 -21.97 -8.56
CA GLY A 221 -20.33 -21.06 -9.27
C GLY A 221 -19.41 -20.26 -8.34
N TRP A 222 -19.94 -19.79 -7.20
CA TRP A 222 -19.15 -19.07 -6.20
C TRP A 222 -18.07 -19.94 -5.55
N LEU A 223 -18.33 -21.23 -5.29
CA LEU A 223 -17.37 -22.14 -4.67
C LEU A 223 -16.24 -22.49 -5.64
N ALA A 224 -16.57 -22.82 -6.88
CA ALA A 224 -15.58 -23.07 -7.93
C ALA A 224 -14.67 -21.84 -8.13
N SER A 225 -15.26 -20.64 -8.10
CA SER A 225 -14.53 -19.37 -8.18
C SER A 225 -13.55 -19.19 -7.03
N LEU A 226 -13.99 -19.44 -5.79
CA LEU A 226 -13.12 -19.37 -4.61
C LEU A 226 -11.99 -20.39 -4.67
N ILE A 227 -12.27 -21.62 -5.08
CA ILE A 227 -11.25 -22.68 -5.22
C ILE A 227 -10.17 -22.22 -6.21
N ILE A 228 -10.57 -21.74 -7.40
CA ILE A 228 -9.62 -21.23 -8.42
C ILE A 228 -8.80 -20.06 -7.87
N ALA A 229 -9.45 -19.12 -7.18
CA ALA A 229 -8.78 -17.95 -6.60
C ALA A 229 -7.77 -18.34 -5.51
N PHE A 230 -8.15 -19.17 -4.54
CA PHE A 230 -7.27 -19.59 -3.44
C PHE A 230 -6.11 -20.46 -3.94
N ILE A 231 -6.36 -21.38 -4.88
CA ILE A 231 -5.29 -22.14 -5.53
C ILE A 231 -4.31 -21.18 -6.22
N SER A 232 -4.83 -20.18 -6.94
CA SER A 232 -3.99 -19.17 -7.59
C SER A 232 -3.15 -18.35 -6.59
N VAL A 233 -3.72 -17.98 -5.43
CA VAL A 233 -2.98 -17.30 -4.34
C VAL A 233 -1.84 -18.18 -3.86
N ILE A 234 -2.10 -19.47 -3.58
CA ILE A 234 -1.10 -20.41 -3.10
C ILE A 234 0.02 -20.58 -4.13
N ILE A 235 -0.32 -20.83 -5.39
CA ILE A 235 0.65 -20.99 -6.48
C ILE A 235 1.51 -19.74 -6.60
N VAL A 236 0.90 -18.56 -6.72
CA VAL A 236 1.65 -17.30 -6.87
C VAL A 236 2.51 -17.02 -5.64
N ALA A 237 2.00 -17.26 -4.43
CA ALA A 237 2.76 -17.10 -3.20
C ALA A 237 3.99 -18.03 -3.14
N VAL A 238 3.82 -19.30 -3.51
CA VAL A 238 4.90 -20.29 -3.53
C VAL A 238 5.93 -19.92 -4.59
N VAL A 239 5.49 -19.59 -5.80
CA VAL A 239 6.37 -19.17 -6.90
C VAL A 239 7.20 -17.96 -6.49
N LEU A 240 6.56 -16.89 -5.99
CA LEU A 240 7.26 -15.65 -5.66
C LEU A 240 8.16 -15.77 -4.42
N LYS A 241 7.86 -16.66 -3.47
CA LYS A 241 8.58 -16.73 -2.18
C LYS A 241 9.63 -17.83 -2.12
N TYR A 242 9.37 -19.00 -2.70
CA TYR A 242 10.18 -20.20 -2.49
C TYR A 242 10.89 -20.71 -3.74
N THR A 243 10.66 -20.13 -4.92
CA THR A 243 11.32 -20.58 -6.15
C THR A 243 12.43 -19.64 -6.61
N VAL A 244 13.46 -20.21 -7.26
CA VAL A 244 14.53 -19.44 -7.92
C VAL A 244 13.96 -18.50 -8.97
N PHE A 245 12.92 -18.95 -9.68
CA PHE A 245 12.19 -18.13 -10.64
C PHE A 245 11.66 -16.85 -9.98
N GLY A 246 10.92 -16.98 -8.89
CA GLY A 246 10.38 -15.83 -8.14
C GLY A 246 11.45 -14.90 -7.57
N HIS A 247 12.58 -15.44 -7.09
CA HIS A 247 13.70 -14.62 -6.66
C HIS A 247 14.29 -13.78 -7.81
N LYS A 248 14.48 -14.39 -8.98
CA LYS A 248 14.94 -13.66 -10.18
C LYS A 248 13.97 -12.58 -10.61
N LEU A 249 12.66 -12.86 -10.59
CA LEU A 249 11.63 -11.85 -10.90
C LEU A 249 11.79 -10.62 -9.98
N LYS A 250 11.84 -10.84 -8.66
CA LYS A 250 11.98 -9.77 -7.66
C LYS A 250 13.29 -8.99 -7.78
N SER A 251 14.39 -9.64 -8.10
CA SER A 251 15.67 -8.96 -8.36
C SER A 251 15.56 -8.01 -9.55
N ILE A 252 14.92 -8.46 -10.64
CA ILE A 252 14.71 -7.64 -11.85
C ILE A 252 13.80 -6.46 -11.54
N GLY A 253 12.71 -6.67 -10.79
CA GLY A 253 11.81 -5.59 -10.37
C GLY A 253 12.46 -4.58 -9.44
N SER A 254 13.47 -4.99 -8.65
CA SER A 254 14.21 -4.09 -7.76
C SER A 254 15.22 -3.23 -8.51
N SER A 255 15.97 -3.84 -9.44
CA SER A 255 16.88 -3.13 -10.34
C SER A 255 17.12 -3.94 -11.60
N VAL A 256 16.69 -3.37 -12.74
CA VAL A 256 16.94 -3.94 -14.06
C VAL A 256 18.43 -3.96 -14.37
N PHE A 257 19.14 -2.86 -14.10
CA PHE A 257 20.58 -2.75 -14.31
C PHE A 257 21.36 -3.73 -13.42
N GLY A 258 21.00 -3.82 -12.14
CA GLY A 258 21.63 -4.77 -11.22
C GLY A 258 21.41 -6.22 -11.67
N SER A 259 20.24 -6.54 -12.20
CA SER A 259 19.94 -7.89 -12.70
C SER A 259 20.65 -8.23 -14.02
N GLN A 260 20.85 -7.24 -14.89
CA GLN A 260 21.66 -7.42 -16.10
C GLN A 260 23.13 -7.66 -15.76
N ALA A 261 23.67 -6.95 -14.76
CA ALA A 261 25.03 -7.19 -14.26
C ALA A 261 25.21 -8.58 -13.64
N MET A 262 24.15 -9.15 -13.05
CA MET A 262 24.12 -10.55 -12.59
C MET A 262 23.92 -11.59 -13.72
N GLY A 263 23.82 -11.16 -14.98
CA GLY A 263 23.61 -12.05 -16.13
C GLY A 263 22.18 -12.57 -16.28
N PHE A 264 21.18 -11.98 -15.61
CA PHE A 264 19.78 -12.38 -15.80
C PHE A 264 19.24 -11.87 -17.13
N ASN A 265 18.63 -12.76 -17.92
CA ASN A 265 17.95 -12.38 -19.15
C ASN A 265 16.62 -11.66 -18.84
N VAL A 266 16.69 -10.35 -18.60
CA VAL A 266 15.54 -9.50 -18.23
C VAL A 266 14.39 -9.66 -19.22
N ARG A 267 14.66 -9.66 -20.53
CA ARG A 267 13.63 -9.75 -21.58
C ARG A 267 12.81 -11.03 -21.44
N LYS A 268 13.46 -12.17 -21.21
CA LYS A 268 12.78 -13.46 -21.03
C LYS A 268 11.84 -13.45 -19.81
N TYR A 269 12.32 -12.92 -18.68
CA TYR A 269 11.52 -12.86 -17.45
C TYR A 269 10.35 -11.88 -17.56
N GLN A 270 10.55 -10.74 -18.23
CA GLN A 270 9.49 -9.79 -18.52
C GLN A 270 8.40 -10.39 -19.42
N PHE A 271 8.79 -11.11 -20.48
CA PHE A 271 7.85 -11.79 -21.38
C PHE A 271 7.03 -12.84 -20.64
N LEU A 272 7.71 -13.67 -19.82
CA LEU A 272 7.05 -14.73 -19.07
C LEU A 272 6.11 -14.18 -17.98
N SER A 273 6.43 -13.02 -17.39
CA SER A 273 5.51 -12.34 -16.47
C SER A 273 4.20 -11.92 -17.12
N PHE A 274 4.25 -11.41 -18.36
CA PHE A 274 3.02 -11.12 -19.10
C PHE A 274 2.21 -12.37 -19.38
N ILE A 275 2.85 -13.48 -19.78
CA ILE A 275 2.16 -14.76 -20.01
C ILE A 275 1.45 -15.22 -18.72
N ILE A 276 2.14 -15.20 -17.58
CA ILE A 276 1.55 -15.63 -16.30
C ILE A 276 0.40 -14.70 -15.89
N SER A 277 0.55 -13.38 -16.08
CA SER A 277 -0.56 -12.44 -15.90
C SER A 277 -1.72 -12.76 -16.85
N GLY A 278 -1.47 -13.12 -18.11
CA GLY A 278 -2.49 -13.53 -19.06
C GLY A 278 -3.23 -14.80 -18.62
N ILE A 279 -2.52 -15.79 -18.05
CA ILE A 279 -3.13 -16.99 -17.46
C ILE A 279 -4.07 -16.60 -16.31
N LEU A 280 -3.60 -15.74 -15.39
CA LEU A 280 -4.43 -15.25 -14.27
C LEU A 280 -5.63 -14.43 -14.76
N SER A 281 -5.47 -13.62 -15.80
CA SER A 281 -6.55 -12.89 -16.47
C SER A 281 -7.57 -13.82 -17.16
N GLY A 282 -7.13 -14.97 -17.67
CA GLY A 282 -8.01 -15.99 -18.23
C GLY A 282 -8.80 -16.76 -17.18
N LEU A 283 -8.18 -17.06 -16.04
CA LEU A 283 -8.91 -17.59 -14.87
C LEU A 283 -9.93 -16.58 -14.36
N LEU A 284 -9.55 -15.30 -14.31
CA LEU A 284 -10.46 -14.20 -14.00
C LEU A 284 -11.63 -14.14 -15.00
N ALA A 285 -11.38 -14.22 -16.31
CA ALA A 285 -12.44 -14.25 -17.32
C ALA A 285 -13.40 -15.42 -17.09
N THR A 286 -12.85 -16.60 -16.78
CA THR A 286 -13.65 -17.80 -16.49
C THR A 286 -14.58 -17.54 -15.31
N VAL A 287 -14.06 -17.00 -14.20
CA VAL A 287 -14.86 -16.69 -13.01
C VAL A 287 -15.91 -15.62 -13.28
N VAL A 288 -15.55 -14.54 -13.99
CA VAL A 288 -16.44 -13.41 -14.25
C VAL A 288 -17.63 -13.83 -15.13
N TYR A 289 -17.37 -14.54 -16.23
CA TYR A 289 -18.37 -14.77 -17.27
C TYR A 289 -19.06 -16.13 -17.23
N THR A 290 -18.54 -17.11 -16.47
CA THR A 290 -19.10 -18.48 -16.45
C THR A 290 -19.59 -18.94 -15.08
N ALA A 291 -19.21 -18.26 -14.00
CA ALA A 291 -19.68 -18.55 -12.65
C ALA A 291 -20.88 -17.69 -12.21
N SER A 292 -21.40 -16.86 -13.11
CA SER A 292 -22.65 -16.11 -12.93
C SER A 292 -23.86 -16.91 -13.40
N THR A 293 -25.06 -16.49 -13.00
CA THR A 293 -26.33 -17.06 -13.45
C THR A 293 -26.58 -16.80 -14.94
N GLU A 294 -26.19 -15.61 -15.40
CA GLU A 294 -26.46 -15.12 -16.75
C GLU A 294 -25.62 -15.87 -17.79
N LYS A 295 -24.34 -16.18 -17.49
CA LYS A 295 -23.42 -16.91 -18.39
C LYS A 295 -23.30 -16.29 -19.79
N VAL A 296 -23.40 -14.96 -19.85
CA VAL A 296 -23.53 -14.16 -21.07
C VAL A 296 -22.51 -13.03 -21.07
N LEU A 297 -22.06 -12.63 -22.26
CA LEU A 297 -21.33 -11.39 -22.47
C LEU A 297 -22.31 -10.26 -22.78
N THR A 298 -22.26 -9.20 -21.99
CA THR A 298 -23.14 -8.04 -22.11
C THR A 298 -22.43 -6.89 -22.81
N PHE A 299 -23.03 -6.34 -23.87
CA PHE A 299 -22.54 -5.14 -24.56
C PHE A 299 -23.66 -4.13 -24.74
N ASN A 300 -23.31 -2.84 -24.77
CA ASN A 300 -24.30 -1.80 -25.03
C ASN A 300 -24.62 -1.74 -26.53
N ASN A 301 -25.91 -1.81 -26.90
CA ASN A 301 -26.42 -1.50 -28.23
C ASN A 301 -26.83 -0.02 -28.20
N VAL A 302 -26.11 0.89 -28.86
CA VAL A 302 -26.73 2.19 -29.21
C VAL A 302 -26.06 2.73 -30.47
N GLY A 303 -26.88 3.03 -31.48
CA GLY A 303 -26.46 3.40 -32.84
C GLY A 303 -25.21 4.27 -32.94
N ASP A 304 -24.32 3.90 -33.86
CA ASP A 304 -23.07 4.53 -34.32
C ASP A 304 -22.12 5.25 -33.35
N SER A 305 -22.38 5.40 -32.04
CA SER A 305 -21.54 6.27 -31.19
C SER A 305 -21.44 5.96 -29.68
N ALA A 306 -22.12 4.96 -29.12
CA ALA A 306 -21.87 4.58 -27.72
C ALA A 306 -20.83 3.44 -27.62
N ILE A 307 -19.58 3.81 -27.35
CA ILE A 307 -18.48 2.84 -27.18
C ILE A 307 -18.74 1.97 -25.94
N SER A 308 -18.72 0.63 -26.10
CA SER A 308 -18.76 -0.28 -24.96
C SER A 308 -17.63 0.04 -23.97
N ALA A 309 -17.97 0.17 -22.69
CA ALA A 309 -16.99 0.53 -21.67
C ALA A 309 -16.04 -0.64 -21.39
N VAL A 310 -14.75 -0.33 -21.25
CA VAL A 310 -13.74 -1.31 -20.81
C VAL A 310 -14.14 -1.84 -19.42
N PRO A 311 -14.14 -3.16 -19.19
CA PRO A 311 -14.50 -3.73 -17.90
C PRO A 311 -13.68 -3.14 -16.74
N ALA A 312 -14.37 -2.63 -15.72
CA ALA A 312 -13.75 -2.01 -14.55
C ALA A 312 -12.93 -3.00 -13.71
N THR A 313 -13.24 -4.30 -13.79
CA THR A 313 -12.64 -5.37 -12.97
C THR A 313 -11.11 -5.45 -13.07
N GLY A 314 -10.53 -5.23 -14.27
CA GLY A 314 -9.08 -5.21 -14.44
C GLY A 314 -8.43 -3.99 -13.79
N PHE A 315 -9.11 -2.83 -13.81
CA PHE A 315 -8.64 -1.62 -13.13
C PHE A 315 -8.75 -1.73 -11.60
N ASP A 316 -9.82 -2.35 -11.09
CA ASP A 316 -9.96 -2.68 -9.67
C ASP A 316 -8.79 -3.57 -9.21
N GLY A 317 -8.35 -4.53 -10.06
CA GLY A 317 -7.18 -5.37 -9.82
C GLY A 317 -5.87 -4.57 -9.62
N ILE A 318 -5.68 -3.50 -10.40
CA ILE A 318 -4.53 -2.60 -10.25
C ILE A 318 -4.56 -1.94 -8.88
N ALA A 319 -5.71 -1.39 -8.49
CA ALA A 319 -5.88 -0.78 -7.18
C ALA A 319 -5.60 -1.80 -6.08
N ILE A 320 -6.28 -2.95 -6.08
CA ILE A 320 -6.10 -4.02 -5.09
C ILE A 320 -4.63 -4.42 -4.94
N GLY A 321 -3.93 -4.67 -6.05
CA GLY A 321 -2.53 -5.12 -6.00
C GLY A 321 -1.59 -4.04 -5.46
N LEU A 322 -1.83 -2.76 -5.76
CA LEU A 322 -1.07 -1.63 -5.20
C LEU A 322 -1.32 -1.45 -3.70
N ILE A 323 -2.58 -1.57 -3.25
CA ILE A 323 -2.94 -1.49 -1.82
C ILE A 323 -2.30 -2.64 -1.05
N ALA A 324 -2.33 -3.84 -1.64
CA ALA A 324 -1.74 -5.04 -1.08
C ALA A 324 -0.20 -5.06 -1.17
N LEU A 325 0.43 -4.03 -1.75
CA LEU A 325 1.88 -3.96 -1.97
C LEU A 325 2.45 -5.19 -2.66
N ASN A 326 1.70 -5.71 -3.64
CA ASN A 326 2.04 -6.90 -4.40
C ASN A 326 2.31 -8.16 -3.56
N ASN A 327 1.74 -8.24 -2.36
CA ASN A 327 1.80 -9.45 -1.54
C ASN A 327 0.53 -10.29 -1.74
N PRO A 328 0.64 -11.54 -2.24
CA PRO A 328 -0.52 -12.41 -2.49
C PRO A 328 -1.46 -12.59 -1.30
N PHE A 329 -0.95 -12.66 -0.07
CA PHE A 329 -1.80 -12.82 1.12
C PHE A 329 -2.54 -11.53 1.48
N ARG A 330 -1.94 -10.37 1.22
CA ARG A 330 -2.60 -9.07 1.46
C ARG A 330 -3.68 -8.79 0.43
N ILE A 331 -3.51 -9.29 -0.80
CA ILE A 331 -4.51 -9.20 -1.87
C ILE A 331 -5.83 -9.80 -1.38
N VAL A 332 -5.80 -11.00 -0.78
CA VAL A 332 -7.01 -11.64 -0.22
C VAL A 332 -7.75 -10.72 0.76
N ILE A 333 -7.03 -10.11 1.71
CA ILE A 333 -7.64 -9.22 2.72
C ILE A 333 -8.25 -7.98 2.06
N VAL A 334 -7.53 -7.36 1.12
CA VAL A 334 -8.01 -6.16 0.41
C VAL A 334 -9.20 -6.48 -0.48
N SER A 335 -9.17 -7.61 -1.20
CA SER A 335 -10.27 -8.09 -2.04
C SER A 335 -11.56 -8.30 -1.24
N VAL A 336 -11.47 -8.84 -0.03
CA VAL A 336 -12.61 -8.98 0.89
C VAL A 336 -13.21 -7.62 1.25
N LEU A 337 -12.37 -6.65 1.64
CA LEU A 337 -12.84 -5.31 2.01
C LEU A 337 -13.52 -4.58 0.85
N ILE A 338 -12.96 -4.66 -0.35
CA ILE A 338 -13.53 -4.01 -1.55
C ILE A 338 -14.82 -4.73 -2.00
N ALA A 339 -14.87 -6.07 -1.88
CA ALA A 339 -16.08 -6.84 -2.15
C ALA A 339 -17.25 -6.47 -1.22
N PHE A 340 -16.97 -6.21 0.07
CA PHE A 340 -17.99 -5.76 1.02
C PHE A 340 -18.66 -4.47 0.55
N VAL A 341 -17.88 -3.52 0.06
CA VAL A 341 -18.42 -2.23 -0.40
C VAL A 341 -19.19 -2.39 -1.71
N ASN A 342 -18.62 -3.09 -2.70
CA ASN A 342 -19.23 -3.20 -4.02
C ASN A 342 -20.56 -3.98 -3.98
N ILE A 343 -20.56 -5.14 -3.29
CA ILE A 343 -21.76 -5.99 -3.23
C ILE A 343 -22.69 -5.61 -2.09
N GLY A 344 -22.15 -5.17 -0.96
CA GLY A 344 -22.95 -4.72 0.18
C GLY A 344 -23.73 -3.43 -0.09
N ALA A 345 -23.33 -2.63 -1.08
CA ALA A 345 -24.03 -1.38 -1.43
C ALA A 345 -25.49 -1.58 -1.87
N ARG A 346 -25.76 -2.60 -2.70
CA ARG A 346 -27.11 -2.89 -3.19
C ARG A 346 -28.08 -3.27 -2.06
N PRO A 347 -27.82 -4.31 -1.23
CA PRO A 347 -28.70 -4.66 -0.12
C PRO A 347 -28.74 -3.58 0.97
N ALA A 348 -27.70 -2.75 1.09
CA ALA A 348 -27.72 -1.57 1.95
C ALA A 348 -28.68 -0.45 1.50
N ASN A 349 -29.32 -0.58 0.33
CA ASN A 349 -30.13 0.46 -0.31
C ASN A 349 -29.34 1.78 -0.52
N LEU A 350 -28.03 1.67 -0.75
CA LEU A 350 -27.21 2.82 -1.11
C LEU A 350 -27.36 3.11 -2.60
N ASN A 351 -27.33 4.40 -2.95
CA ASN A 351 -27.23 4.80 -4.34
C ASN A 351 -25.93 4.23 -4.95
N PRO A 352 -25.98 3.61 -6.14
CA PRO A 352 -24.78 3.13 -6.85
C PRO A 352 -23.66 4.18 -6.94
N ASN A 353 -24.01 5.46 -7.08
CA ASN A 353 -23.03 6.56 -7.11
C ASN A 353 -22.33 6.79 -5.77
N THR A 354 -23.03 6.55 -4.65
CA THR A 354 -22.41 6.62 -3.32
C THR A 354 -21.42 5.48 -3.13
N ALA A 355 -21.77 4.27 -3.59
CA ALA A 355 -20.88 3.11 -3.49
C ALA A 355 -19.61 3.27 -4.33
N SER A 356 -19.74 3.73 -5.58
CA SER A 356 -18.60 4.03 -6.45
C SER A 356 -17.72 5.15 -5.88
N LEU A 357 -18.31 6.15 -5.23
CA LEU A 357 -17.58 7.20 -4.53
C LEU A 357 -16.80 6.65 -3.31
N VAL A 358 -17.42 5.81 -2.48
CA VAL A 358 -16.76 5.15 -1.35
C VAL A 358 -15.58 4.29 -1.83
N LEU A 359 -15.78 3.49 -2.88
CA LEU A 359 -14.72 2.71 -3.52
C LEU A 359 -13.60 3.61 -4.06
N GLY A 360 -13.95 4.70 -4.75
CA GLY A 360 -13.01 5.69 -5.26
C GLY A 360 -12.14 6.28 -4.16
N ILE A 361 -12.75 6.71 -3.05
CA ILE A 361 -12.04 7.26 -1.89
C ILE A 361 -11.11 6.21 -1.29
N MET A 362 -11.55 4.96 -1.14
CA MET A 362 -10.70 3.85 -0.70
C MET A 362 -9.47 3.68 -1.58
N MET A 363 -9.67 3.69 -2.89
CA MET A 363 -8.57 3.58 -3.85
C MET A 363 -7.65 4.80 -3.80
N TYR A 364 -8.19 6.02 -3.68
CA TYR A 364 -7.38 7.25 -3.57
C TYR A 364 -6.55 7.30 -2.29
N PHE A 365 -7.12 7.03 -1.12
CA PHE A 365 -6.38 7.02 0.14
C PHE A 365 -5.30 5.95 0.16
N ALA A 366 -5.57 4.82 -0.45
CA ALA A 366 -4.62 3.74 -0.52
C ALA A 366 -3.55 3.96 -1.63
N ALA A 367 -3.83 4.74 -2.67
CA ALA A 367 -2.81 5.26 -3.59
C ALA A 367 -1.94 6.34 -2.91
N LEU A 368 -2.55 7.25 -2.13
CA LEU A 368 -1.85 8.24 -1.31
C LEU A 368 -0.90 7.58 -0.31
N TYR A 369 -1.20 6.38 0.18
CA TYR A 369 -0.28 5.60 1.00
C TYR A 369 1.09 5.41 0.33
N ASN A 370 1.09 4.92 -0.91
CA ASN A 370 2.32 4.68 -1.65
C ASN A 370 3.09 5.99 -1.84
N LEU A 371 2.37 7.10 -2.06
CA LEU A 371 2.96 8.43 -2.11
C LEU A 371 3.55 8.84 -0.76
N MET A 372 2.88 8.60 0.37
CA MET A 372 3.36 8.91 1.73
C MET A 372 4.61 8.13 2.14
N VAL A 373 4.85 6.96 1.55
CA VAL A 373 6.10 6.21 1.76
C VAL A 373 7.29 6.98 1.17
N TYR A 374 7.11 7.65 0.02
CA TYR A 374 8.16 8.43 -0.65
C TYR A 374 8.20 9.89 -0.19
N PHE A 375 7.07 10.58 -0.31
CA PHE A 375 6.87 11.94 0.17
C PHE A 375 6.57 11.83 1.67
N LYS A 376 7.51 12.20 2.53
CA LYS A 376 7.29 12.23 3.99
C LYS A 376 6.64 13.58 4.35
N PRO A 377 5.30 13.77 4.28
CA PRO A 377 4.69 15.09 4.49
C PRO A 377 4.98 15.64 5.88
N TRP A 378 5.16 14.75 6.87
CA TRP A 378 5.58 15.13 8.22
C TRP A 378 6.94 15.84 8.21
N ARG A 379 7.92 15.37 7.43
CA ARG A 379 9.20 16.08 7.26
C ARG A 379 8.98 17.47 6.65
N TYR A 380 8.11 17.59 5.66
CA TYR A 380 7.82 18.87 5.03
C TYR A 380 7.10 19.85 5.98
N LEU A 381 6.08 19.41 6.71
CA LEU A 381 5.37 20.23 7.71
C LEU A 381 6.29 20.65 8.85
N VAL A 382 7.14 19.74 9.32
CA VAL A 382 8.19 20.05 10.30
C VAL A 382 9.18 21.05 9.70
N LYS A 383 9.60 20.90 8.44
CA LYS A 383 10.50 21.84 7.73
C LYS A 383 9.84 23.20 7.47
N LEU A 384 8.52 23.30 7.29
CA LEU A 384 7.81 24.58 7.21
C LEU A 384 7.74 25.28 8.57
N ASN A 385 7.46 24.52 9.64
CA ASN A 385 7.41 25.06 11.01
C ASN A 385 8.80 25.40 11.57
N ILE A 386 9.85 24.66 11.20
CA ILE A 386 11.24 24.90 11.62
C ILE A 386 11.97 25.81 10.63
N GLY A 387 11.63 25.82 9.35
CA GLY A 387 12.24 26.68 8.33
C GLY A 387 11.97 28.16 8.58
N LYS A 388 10.88 28.50 9.28
CA LYS A 388 10.67 29.85 9.83
C LYS A 388 11.70 30.26 10.91
N ILE A 389 12.56 29.35 11.38
CA ILE A 389 13.51 29.49 12.50
C ILE A 389 14.98 29.35 12.02
N ASN A 390 15.24 29.45 10.71
CA ASN A 390 16.53 29.31 9.98
C ASN A 390 16.76 27.91 9.38
N LEU A 391 17.04 27.87 8.06
CA LEU A 391 17.34 26.62 7.33
C LEU A 391 18.62 25.94 7.84
N THR A 392 19.63 26.73 8.23
CA THR A 392 20.93 26.25 8.70
C THR A 392 20.83 25.47 10.02
N THR A 393 19.88 25.83 10.88
CA THR A 393 19.63 25.08 12.12
C THR A 393 18.96 23.74 11.83
N TYR A 394 18.16 23.61 10.76
CA TYR A 394 17.55 22.34 10.37
C TYR A 394 18.56 21.36 9.75
N GLU A 395 19.49 21.83 8.91
CA GLU A 395 20.52 20.97 8.31
C GLU A 395 21.54 20.50 9.35
N THR A 396 22.02 21.41 10.20
CA THR A 396 22.86 21.03 11.35
C THR A 396 22.12 20.11 12.32
N TYR A 397 20.79 20.24 12.42
CA TYR A 397 19.94 19.35 13.20
C TYR A 397 19.76 17.96 12.55
N GLU A 398 19.51 17.85 11.24
CA GLU A 398 19.45 16.56 10.54
C GLU A 398 20.79 15.82 10.64
N ASN A 399 21.91 16.54 10.48
CA ASN A 399 23.24 15.97 10.64
C ASN A 399 23.45 15.45 12.07
N LYS A 400 23.02 16.19 13.11
CA LYS A 400 23.09 15.74 14.51
C LYS A 400 22.15 14.56 14.81
N LEU A 401 20.94 14.54 14.24
CA LEU A 401 20.01 13.43 14.41
C LEU A 401 20.49 12.16 13.74
N ALA A 402 20.93 12.25 12.48
CA ALA A 402 21.50 11.14 11.73
C ALA A 402 22.69 10.57 12.50
N ALA A 403 23.57 11.45 12.96
CA ALA A 403 24.70 11.09 13.81
C ALA A 403 24.27 10.38 15.12
N ASN A 404 23.22 10.85 15.80
CA ASN A 404 22.71 10.20 17.03
C ASN A 404 22.03 8.85 16.74
N LEU A 405 21.29 8.73 15.64
CA LEU A 405 20.65 7.49 15.23
C LEU A 405 21.68 6.43 14.83
N GLU A 406 22.73 6.81 14.11
CA GLU A 406 23.89 5.98 13.81
C GLU A 406 24.60 5.55 15.09
N TRP A 407 24.79 6.44 16.06
CA TRP A 407 25.39 6.09 17.33
C TRP A 407 24.54 5.08 18.11
N LEU A 408 23.22 5.26 18.16
CA LEU A 408 22.31 4.31 18.81
C LEU A 408 22.24 2.95 18.09
N SER A 409 22.23 2.93 16.75
CA SER A 409 22.27 1.68 15.99
C SER A 409 23.59 0.95 16.21
N PHE A 410 24.69 1.69 16.32
CA PHE A 410 26.01 1.18 16.64
C PHE A 410 26.09 0.64 18.08
N GLN A 411 25.58 1.35 19.08
CA GLN A 411 25.47 0.84 20.46
C GLN A 411 24.63 -0.44 20.55
N ARG A 412 23.56 -0.53 19.76
CA ARG A 412 22.76 -1.77 19.64
C ARG A 412 23.53 -2.89 18.96
N PHE A 413 24.35 -2.57 17.97
CA PHE A 413 25.25 -3.52 17.33
C PHE A 413 26.28 -4.03 18.34
N LEU A 414 27.01 -3.14 19.02
CA LEU A 414 27.97 -3.48 20.06
C LEU A 414 27.34 -4.31 21.19
N SER A 415 26.15 -3.95 21.69
CA SER A 415 25.49 -4.71 22.76
C SER A 415 25.00 -6.08 22.30
N LYS A 416 24.52 -6.22 21.05
CA LYS A 416 24.21 -7.53 20.46
C LYS A 416 25.45 -8.39 20.25
N GLN A 417 26.56 -7.78 19.84
CA GLN A 417 27.83 -8.49 19.69
C GLN A 417 28.43 -8.86 21.05
N LYS A 418 28.42 -7.99 22.05
CA LYS A 418 28.81 -8.34 23.44
C LYS A 418 27.97 -9.49 24.01
N LYS A 419 26.68 -9.57 23.68
CA LYS A 419 25.81 -10.72 24.06
C LYS A 419 26.14 -12.00 23.30
N LYS A 420 26.57 -11.92 22.03
CA LYS A 420 27.09 -13.06 21.28
C LYS A 420 28.57 -13.19 21.58
N ASN A 421 28.91 -13.88 22.66
CA ASN A 421 30.26 -14.08 23.23
C ASN A 421 31.32 -14.74 22.28
N ASP A 422 31.27 -14.50 20.97
CA ASP A 422 32.27 -14.92 19.98
C ASP A 422 33.37 -13.86 19.84
N LYS A 423 34.32 -13.85 20.78
CA LYS A 423 35.52 -13.00 20.69
C LYS A 423 36.42 -13.36 19.50
N THR A 424 36.27 -14.54 18.89
CA THR A 424 37.19 -15.07 17.87
C THR A 424 36.90 -14.60 16.44
N LYS A 425 35.67 -14.15 16.12
CA LYS A 425 35.28 -13.80 14.74
C LYS A 425 35.55 -12.34 14.33
N PHE A 426 36.12 -11.52 15.21
CA PHE A 426 36.23 -10.07 15.04
C PHE A 426 37.66 -9.50 15.05
N ASN A 427 38.71 -10.32 14.98
CA ASN A 427 40.10 -9.81 14.90
C ASN A 427 40.41 -8.94 13.66
N TRP A 428 39.55 -8.96 12.63
CA TRP A 428 39.70 -8.12 11.44
C TRP A 428 39.00 -6.75 11.55
N PHE A 429 38.18 -6.54 12.58
CA PHE A 429 37.46 -5.29 12.79
C PHE A 429 38.13 -4.52 13.92
N ASP A 430 38.86 -3.47 13.56
CA ASP A 430 39.60 -2.67 14.54
C ASP A 430 38.62 -1.87 15.41
N THR A 431 38.32 -2.40 16.60
CA THR A 431 37.40 -1.74 17.54
C THR A 431 37.98 -0.45 18.08
N SER A 432 39.31 -0.29 18.06
CA SER A 432 40.02 0.87 18.60
C SER A 432 39.65 2.17 17.89
N LEU A 433 39.66 2.17 16.55
CA LEU A 433 39.31 3.32 15.72
C LEU A 433 37.85 3.75 15.94
N PHE A 434 36.95 2.78 16.13
CA PHE A 434 35.54 3.03 16.41
C PHE A 434 35.30 3.53 17.84
N GLU A 435 36.02 3.02 18.83
CA GLU A 435 35.96 3.53 20.20
C GLU A 435 36.48 4.98 20.26
N GLN A 436 37.54 5.29 19.52
CA GLN A 436 38.04 6.66 19.37
C GLN A 436 37.02 7.56 18.68
N TYR A 437 36.39 7.11 17.59
CA TYR A 437 35.32 7.84 16.92
C TYR A 437 34.10 8.05 17.84
N ALA A 438 33.76 7.05 18.66
CA ALA A 438 32.66 7.13 19.62
C ALA A 438 32.98 8.12 20.75
N LYS A 439 34.23 8.13 21.26
CA LYS A 439 34.71 9.10 22.26
C LYS A 439 34.68 10.51 21.71
N ASN A 440 35.34 10.77 20.57
CA ASN A 440 35.35 12.10 19.95
C ASN A 440 33.92 12.62 19.70
N LYS A 441 32.99 11.75 19.32
CA LYS A 441 31.58 12.12 19.10
C LYS A 441 30.82 12.35 20.41
N GLN A 442 31.08 11.57 21.46
CA GLN A 442 30.55 11.85 22.79
C GLN A 442 31.08 13.19 23.31
N GLU A 443 32.35 13.50 23.11
CA GLU A 443 32.97 14.77 23.47
C GLU A 443 32.31 15.95 22.73
N ILE A 444 32.10 15.86 21.41
CA ILE A 444 31.40 16.90 20.64
C ILE A 444 29.96 17.10 21.14
N VAL A 445 29.26 16.01 21.46
CA VAL A 445 27.90 16.07 21.99
C VAL A 445 27.92 16.68 23.41
N GLN A 446 28.88 16.30 24.26
CA GLN A 446 29.13 16.86 25.59
C GLN A 446 29.41 18.35 25.52
N GLU A 447 30.33 18.78 24.68
CA GLU A 447 30.67 20.19 24.48
C GLU A 447 29.44 20.99 24.02
N TYR A 448 28.66 20.45 23.09
CA TYR A 448 27.43 21.12 22.63
C TYR A 448 26.41 21.30 23.75
N HIS A 449 26.15 20.25 24.54
CA HIS A 449 25.21 20.32 25.65
C HIS A 449 25.74 21.18 26.82
N HIS A 450 27.04 21.16 27.08
CA HIS A 450 27.70 22.05 28.03
C HIS A 450 27.50 23.50 27.60
N ASN A 451 27.76 23.82 26.32
CA ASN A 451 27.50 25.14 25.74
C ASN A 451 26.02 25.54 25.80
N CYS A 452 25.08 24.62 25.58
CA CYS A 452 23.66 24.93 25.74
C CYS A 452 23.28 25.22 27.19
N ALA A 453 23.85 24.49 28.15
CA ALA A 453 23.60 24.69 29.58
C ALA A 453 24.20 26.01 30.08
N THR A 454 25.46 26.32 29.74
CA THR A 454 26.11 27.59 30.12
C THR A 454 25.37 28.78 29.52
N ASN A 455 24.91 28.69 28.28
CA ASN A 455 24.14 29.75 27.64
C ASN A 455 22.74 29.94 28.25
N LEU A 456 22.06 28.85 28.63
CA LEU A 456 20.79 28.93 29.36
C LEU A 456 20.99 29.69 30.67
N ILE A 457 22.03 29.34 31.42
CA ILE A 457 22.36 29.97 32.70
C ILE A 457 22.72 31.44 32.52
N ALA A 458 23.60 31.76 31.57
CA ALA A 458 24.00 33.13 31.26
C ALA A 458 22.80 33.99 30.87
N TRP A 459 21.86 33.44 30.09
CA TRP A 459 20.64 34.16 29.76
C TRP A 459 19.78 34.45 30.99
N TRP A 460 19.56 33.48 31.87
CA TRP A 460 18.79 33.70 33.10
C TRP A 460 19.46 34.69 34.04
N LEU A 461 20.78 34.62 34.20
CA LEU A 461 21.53 35.59 35.00
C LEU A 461 21.40 37.01 34.42
N ASN A 462 21.55 37.17 33.11
CA ASN A 462 21.37 38.47 32.44
C ASN A 462 19.92 38.96 32.51
N ALA A 463 18.94 38.07 32.36
CA ALA A 463 17.52 38.43 32.43
C ALA A 463 17.16 38.97 33.83
N ILE A 464 17.66 38.32 34.89
CA ILE A 464 17.51 38.77 36.28
C ILE A 464 18.24 40.10 36.49
N GLN A 465 19.52 40.20 36.10
CA GLN A 465 20.32 41.43 36.30
C GLN A 465 19.80 42.66 35.54
N SER A 466 19.22 42.46 34.36
CA SER A 466 18.66 43.55 33.55
C SER A 466 17.33 44.11 34.07
N GLY A 467 16.74 43.52 35.12
CA GLY A 467 15.46 43.97 35.68
C GLY A 467 14.26 43.83 34.73
N ASN A 468 14.43 43.15 33.59
CA ASN A 468 13.41 43.03 32.55
C ASN A 468 12.30 42.01 32.87
N ILE A 469 12.38 41.34 34.03
CA ILE A 469 11.44 40.28 34.40
C ILE A 469 10.35 40.86 35.31
N LYS A 470 9.16 41.11 34.74
CA LYS A 470 7.96 41.46 35.53
C LYS A 470 7.21 40.20 35.96
N PRO A 471 6.66 40.14 37.19
CA PRO A 471 5.82 39.03 37.63
C PRO A 471 4.58 38.92 36.74
N SER A 472 4.49 37.84 35.96
CA SER A 472 3.36 37.54 35.08
C SER A 472 3.04 36.04 35.11
N THR A 473 1.83 35.64 34.71
CA THR A 473 1.47 34.22 34.52
C THR A 473 2.38 33.54 33.50
N THR A 474 2.82 34.28 32.48
CA THR A 474 3.83 33.85 31.50
C THR A 474 5.16 33.51 32.17
N PHE A 475 5.61 34.32 33.14
CA PHE A 475 6.84 34.04 33.88
C PHE A 475 6.77 32.75 34.69
N LYS A 476 5.65 32.46 35.37
CA LYS A 476 5.47 31.19 36.11
C LYS A 476 5.64 29.98 35.20
N LEU A 477 5.07 30.01 33.99
CA LEU A 477 5.21 28.95 32.99
C LEU A 477 6.65 28.82 32.47
N GLU A 478 7.33 29.94 32.24
CA GLU A 478 8.73 29.94 31.82
C GLU A 478 9.66 29.41 32.90
N PHE A 479 9.39 29.69 34.17
CA PHE A 479 10.15 29.18 35.29
C PHE A 479 9.89 27.69 35.56
N VAL A 480 8.65 27.20 35.42
CA VAL A 480 8.36 25.75 35.48
C VAL A 480 9.08 25.01 34.34
N ASN A 481 9.08 25.59 33.14
CA ASN A 481 9.87 25.06 32.03
C ASN A 481 11.35 25.04 32.41
N PHE A 482 11.91 26.13 32.95
CA PHE A 482 13.30 26.17 33.41
C PHE A 482 13.62 25.08 34.45
N LYS A 483 12.75 24.82 35.44
CA LYS A 483 12.96 23.71 36.40
C LYS A 483 12.99 22.34 35.71
N HIS A 484 12.15 22.11 34.70
CA HIS A 484 12.24 20.89 33.88
C HIS A 484 13.56 20.82 33.09
N GLN A 485 14.03 21.95 32.56
CA GLN A 485 15.31 22.04 31.85
C GLN A 485 16.49 21.77 32.78
N GLN A 486 16.49 22.32 33.99
CA GLN A 486 17.47 22.05 35.04
C GLN A 486 17.56 20.55 35.34
N LYS A 487 16.42 19.89 35.60
CA LYS A 487 16.40 18.44 35.89
C LYS A 487 16.95 17.61 34.74
N PHE A 488 16.70 18.03 33.49
CA PHE A 488 17.24 17.37 32.30
C PHE A 488 18.76 17.50 32.21
N VAL A 489 19.30 18.73 32.34
CA VAL A 489 20.75 19.00 32.30
C VAL A 489 21.47 18.22 33.41
N LEU A 490 20.97 18.26 34.64
CA LEU A 490 21.56 17.55 35.78
C LEU A 490 21.53 16.03 35.61
N ASN A 491 20.45 15.46 35.07
CA ASN A 491 20.40 14.03 34.76
C ASN A 491 21.44 13.62 33.72
N TRP A 492 21.79 14.52 32.80
CA TRP A 492 22.70 14.24 31.70
C TRP A 492 24.16 14.23 32.15
N PHE A 493 24.54 15.16 33.03
CA PHE A 493 25.88 15.25 33.63
C PHE A 493 26.06 14.37 34.88
N LYS A 494 25.15 13.43 35.18
CA LYS A 494 25.20 12.56 36.39
C LYS A 494 26.53 11.85 36.63
N ASN A 495 27.25 11.52 35.55
CA ASN A 495 28.50 10.75 35.63
C ASN A 495 29.75 11.65 35.70
N GLU A 496 29.62 12.97 35.58
CA GLU A 496 30.72 13.92 35.61
C GLU A 496 30.64 14.81 36.85
N SER A 497 31.45 14.54 37.87
CA SER A 497 31.31 15.20 39.17
C SER A 497 31.58 16.71 39.13
N GLU A 498 32.49 17.18 38.28
CA GLU A 498 32.91 18.59 38.27
C GLU A 498 31.92 19.49 37.53
N SER A 499 31.54 19.13 36.29
CA SER A 499 30.53 19.85 35.51
C SER A 499 29.15 19.82 36.18
N LEU A 500 28.78 18.68 36.79
CA LEU A 500 27.54 18.58 37.57
C LEU A 500 27.53 19.56 38.75
N ARG A 501 28.62 19.63 39.53
CA ARG A 501 28.71 20.54 40.69
C ARG A 501 28.64 22.00 40.28
N ASP A 502 29.33 22.38 39.21
CA ASP A 502 29.29 23.74 38.68
C ASP A 502 27.88 24.13 38.25
N PHE A 503 27.24 23.30 37.41
CA PHE A 503 25.86 23.54 36.97
C PHE A 503 24.87 23.54 38.14
N GLN A 504 24.98 22.62 39.11
CA GLN A 504 24.16 22.63 40.32
C GLN A 504 24.28 23.95 41.07
N SER A 505 25.51 24.43 41.29
CA SER A 505 25.76 25.69 42.01
C SER A 505 25.15 26.90 41.29
N GLN A 506 25.28 26.95 39.95
CA GLN A 506 24.75 28.04 39.13
C GLN A 506 23.22 28.01 39.07
N PHE A 507 22.62 26.82 38.93
CA PHE A 507 21.17 26.66 38.97
C PHE A 507 20.59 26.98 40.36
N GLU A 508 21.25 26.61 41.45
CA GLU A 508 20.88 27.02 42.80
C GLU A 508 20.96 28.53 42.99
N ARG A 509 22.01 29.18 42.45
CA ARG A 509 22.14 30.63 42.46
C ARG A 509 20.98 31.32 41.74
N ILE A 510 20.59 30.84 40.56
CA ILE A 510 19.44 31.35 39.82
C ILE A 510 18.15 31.13 40.60
N ASN A 511 17.92 29.92 41.14
CA ASN A 511 16.72 29.63 41.94
C ASN A 511 16.62 30.54 43.16
N LYS A 512 17.72 30.78 43.90
CA LYS A 512 17.75 31.71 45.03
C LYS A 512 17.51 33.17 44.63
N LEU A 513 18.02 33.61 43.48
CA LEU A 513 17.80 34.95 42.96
C LEU A 513 16.33 35.17 42.57
N VAL A 514 15.74 34.21 41.86
CA VAL A 514 14.31 34.24 41.50
C VAL A 514 13.44 34.18 42.75
N GLU A 515 13.78 33.34 43.74
CA GLU A 515 13.06 33.31 45.02
C GLU A 515 13.13 34.66 45.75
N ARG A 516 14.30 35.33 45.79
CA ARG A 516 14.42 36.65 46.43
C ARG A 516 13.62 37.76 45.74
N GLU A 517 13.56 37.76 44.42
CA GLU A 517 12.88 38.81 43.65
C GLU A 517 11.37 38.59 43.50
N PHE A 518 10.90 37.33 43.54
CA PHE A 518 9.49 36.99 43.26
C PHE A 518 8.72 36.42 44.46
N VAL A 519 9.36 36.11 45.58
CA VAL A 519 8.68 35.76 46.85
C VAL A 519 8.45 36.98 47.73
N LYS A 520 9.15 38.10 47.49
CA LYS A 520 8.72 39.43 47.95
C LYS A 520 7.58 39.92 47.07
#